data_AF-A0A950PYG8-F1
#
_entry.id   AF-A0A950PYG8-F1
#
_cell.length_a   1.000
_cell.length_b   1.000
_cell.length_c   1.000
_cell.angle_alpha   90.00
_cell.angle_beta   90.00
_cell.angle_gamma   90.00
#
_symmetry.space_group_name_H-M   'P 1'
#
loop_
_entity.id
_entity.type
_entity.pdbx_description
1 polymer ?
#
loop_
_entity_poly.entity_id
_entity_poly.type
_entity_poly.pdbx_seq_one_letter_code
_entity_poly.pdbx_strand_id
1 'polypeptide(L)'
;MSKVKRPFMALTALGTAAHHGYELNAGVGLVLQPWLGLGGSLAFWTINLPFLFWAATRGGDRFDKPLAFATGTALAGTAVHYSLWPWELRRGLPVLTEAEGLSPEQLPAYNAILWAWAVASVLAVVRETPRGCLRWFALGLLNGLLLRASARHHFVWATEQARTKPAWWNRGLQP
;
A
#
# COMPACT_ATOMS: atom_id res chain seq x y z
N MET A 1 21.65 -5.72 19.79
CA MET A 1 20.72 -5.17 18.78
C MET A 1 19.67 -4.33 19.50
N SER A 2 19.46 -3.06 19.12
CA SER A 2 18.42 -2.25 19.78
C SER A 2 17.02 -2.79 19.45
N LYS A 3 16.18 -2.99 20.47
CA LYS A 3 14.79 -3.43 20.28
C LYS A 3 14.02 -2.39 19.44
N VAL A 4 13.35 -2.84 18.37
CA VAL A 4 12.45 -2.03 17.54
C VAL A 4 11.37 -1.41 18.42
N LYS A 5 11.21 -0.08 18.36
CA LYS A 5 10.29 0.64 19.25
C LYS A 5 8.82 0.49 18.88
N ARG A 6 8.51 0.50 17.58
CA ARG A 6 7.15 0.38 17.04
C ARG A 6 7.07 -0.72 15.97
N PRO A 7 7.14 -2.00 16.37
CA PRO A 7 7.19 -3.12 15.44
C PRO A 7 6.02 -3.17 14.45
N PHE A 8 4.79 -2.85 14.85
CA PHE A 8 3.63 -2.92 13.95
C PHE A 8 3.62 -1.78 12.93
N MET A 9 4.04 -0.57 13.30
CA MET A 9 4.26 0.52 12.33
C MET A 9 5.40 0.19 11.35
N ALA A 10 6.47 -0.46 11.82
CA ALA A 10 7.54 -0.95 10.95
C ALA A 10 7.04 -2.03 9.97
N LEU A 11 6.26 -3.00 10.46
CA LEU A 11 5.59 -4.00 9.64
C LEU A 11 4.58 -3.38 8.66
N THR A 12 3.92 -2.29 9.04
CA THR A 12 3.02 -1.54 8.16
C THR A 12 3.80 -0.96 6.98
N ALA A 13 4.96 -0.33 7.23
CA ALA A 13 5.83 0.18 6.17
C ALA A 13 6.37 -0.93 5.26
N LEU A 14 6.74 -2.09 5.83
CA LEU A 14 7.15 -3.26 5.07
C LEU A 14 6.00 -3.85 4.25
N GLY A 15 4.78 -3.87 4.77
CA GLY A 15 3.58 -4.30 4.05
C GLY A 15 3.31 -3.41 2.84
N THR A 16 3.40 -2.09 3.02
CA THR A 16 3.32 -1.13 1.91
C THR A 16 4.42 -1.38 0.88
N ALA A 17 5.66 -1.63 1.31
CA ALA A 17 6.77 -1.93 0.40
C ALA A 17 6.57 -3.23 -0.38
N ALA A 18 6.14 -4.30 0.31
CA ALA A 18 5.85 -5.59 -0.29
C ALA A 18 4.74 -5.48 -1.33
N HIS A 19 3.68 -4.74 -1.02
CA HIS A 19 2.60 -4.43 -1.97
C HIS A 19 3.14 -3.77 -3.25
N HIS A 20 3.83 -2.64 -3.14
CA HIS A 20 4.35 -1.90 -4.30
C HIS A 20 5.38 -2.72 -5.09
N GLY A 21 6.25 -3.46 -4.39
CA GLY A 21 7.22 -4.34 -5.03
C GLY A 21 6.55 -5.49 -5.78
N TYR A 22 5.49 -6.07 -5.21
CA TYR A 22 4.74 -7.16 -5.84
C TYR A 22 4.05 -6.70 -7.11
N GLU A 23 3.33 -5.57 -7.07
CA GLU A 23 2.65 -4.99 -8.23
C GLU A 23 3.62 -4.57 -9.34
N LEU A 24 4.72 -3.90 -8.97
CA LEU A 24 5.73 -3.50 -9.95
C LEU A 24 6.38 -4.73 -10.61
N ASN A 25 6.66 -5.78 -9.83
CA ASN A 25 7.18 -7.03 -10.36
C ASN A 25 6.16 -7.78 -11.24
N ALA A 26 4.87 -7.71 -10.91
CA ALA A 26 3.81 -8.25 -11.76
C ALA A 26 3.62 -7.42 -13.04
N GLY A 27 4.12 -6.18 -13.07
CA GLY A 27 4.00 -5.29 -14.21
C GLY A 27 2.70 -4.49 -14.19
N VAL A 28 2.34 -3.96 -13.02
CA VAL A 28 1.17 -3.11 -12.78
C VAL A 28 1.57 -1.64 -12.52
N GLY A 29 2.87 -1.36 -12.51
CA GLY A 29 3.45 -0.05 -12.23
C GLY A 29 3.47 0.29 -10.75
N LEU A 30 3.55 1.59 -10.45
CA LEU A 30 3.55 2.12 -9.08
C LEU A 30 2.47 3.18 -8.90
N VAL A 31 1.96 3.26 -7.67
CA VAL A 31 1.15 4.41 -7.25
C VAL A 31 1.92 5.71 -7.46
N LEU A 32 1.24 6.73 -7.99
CA LEU A 32 1.75 8.05 -8.43
C LEU A 32 2.44 8.10 -9.80
N GLN A 33 2.59 6.96 -10.49
CA GLN A 33 3.25 6.90 -11.79
C GLN A 33 2.62 7.75 -12.91
N PRO A 34 1.29 7.96 -12.98
CA PRO A 34 0.68 8.83 -13.99
C PRO A 34 1.14 10.29 -13.90
N TRP A 35 1.54 10.74 -12.70
CA TRP A 35 1.94 12.12 -12.45
C TRP A 35 3.45 12.32 -12.35
N LEU A 36 4.17 11.34 -11.79
CA LEU A 36 5.61 11.45 -11.53
C LEU A 36 6.46 10.66 -12.53
N GLY A 37 5.84 9.85 -13.38
CA GLY A 37 6.53 8.81 -14.15
C GLY A 37 7.10 7.71 -13.25
N LEU A 38 7.72 6.70 -13.87
CA LEU A 38 8.28 5.56 -13.15
C LEU A 38 9.43 5.98 -12.23
N GLY A 39 10.36 6.79 -12.74
CA GLY A 39 11.52 7.24 -11.96
C GLY A 39 11.14 8.08 -10.75
N GLY A 40 10.21 9.02 -10.90
CA GLY A 40 9.75 9.85 -9.79
C GLY A 40 8.98 9.05 -8.73
N SER A 41 8.16 8.09 -9.15
CA SER A 41 7.43 7.20 -8.23
C SER A 41 8.38 6.27 -7.48
N LEU A 42 9.38 5.70 -8.16
CA LEU A 42 10.43 4.91 -7.53
C LEU A 42 11.17 5.74 -6.49
N ALA A 43 11.63 6.94 -6.84
CA ALA A 43 12.33 7.83 -5.91
C ALA A 43 11.47 8.14 -4.68
N PHE A 44 10.19 8.46 -4.89
CA PHE A 44 9.26 8.74 -3.79
C PHE A 44 9.14 7.55 -2.83
N TRP A 45 8.82 6.36 -3.33
CA TRP A 45 8.58 5.19 -2.47
C TRP A 45 9.86 4.64 -1.83
N THR A 46 11.00 4.71 -2.52
CA THR A 46 12.31 4.27 -2.00
C THR A 46 12.90 5.22 -0.96
N ILE A 47 12.44 6.48 -0.88
CA ILE A 47 12.80 7.40 0.20
C ILE A 47 11.79 7.28 1.35
N ASN A 48 10.50 7.32 1.03
CA ASN A 48 9.43 7.40 2.02
C ASN A 48 9.36 6.14 2.90
N LEU A 49 9.34 4.94 2.31
CA LEU A 49 9.15 3.71 3.07
C LEU A 49 10.33 3.39 4.00
N PRO A 50 11.60 3.51 3.57
CA PRO A 50 12.73 3.38 4.50
C PRO A 50 12.74 4.44 5.59
N PHE A 51 12.33 5.68 5.29
CA PHE A 51 12.18 6.71 6.31
C PHE A 51 11.12 6.33 7.36
N LEU A 52 9.94 5.87 6.94
CA LEU A 52 8.88 5.43 7.86
C LEU A 52 9.32 4.23 8.70
N PHE A 53 9.98 3.25 8.07
CA PHE A 53 10.56 2.10 8.78
C PHE A 53 11.61 2.54 9.80
N TRP A 54 12.53 3.42 9.42
CA TRP A 54 13.54 3.99 10.31
C TRP A 54 12.90 4.78 11.47
N ALA A 55 11.90 5.61 11.19
CA ALA A 55 11.18 6.37 12.22
C ALA A 55 10.47 5.45 13.22
N ALA A 56 9.84 4.38 12.73
CA ALA A 56 9.18 3.37 13.57
C ALA A 56 10.19 2.58 14.43
N THR A 57 11.35 2.23 13.87
CA THR A 57 12.39 1.50 14.61
C THR A 57 13.08 2.38 15.65
N ARG A 58 13.35 3.65 15.34
CA ARG A 58 13.98 4.62 16.25
C ARG A 58 13.03 5.08 17.36
N GLY A 59 11.75 5.26 17.04
CA GLY A 59 10.72 5.80 17.93
C GLY A 59 10.93 7.28 18.28
N GLY A 60 10.06 7.81 19.13
CA GLY A 60 10.09 9.19 19.63
C GLY A 60 8.89 10.03 19.18
N ASP A 61 8.45 10.94 20.05
CA ASP A 61 7.18 11.66 19.94
C ASP A 61 7.08 12.53 18.67
N ARG A 62 8.22 12.99 18.15
CA ARG A 62 8.30 13.73 16.88
C ARG A 62 7.74 12.94 15.68
N PHE A 63 7.71 11.61 15.78
CA PHE A 63 7.23 10.73 14.72
C PHE A 63 5.78 10.27 14.91
N ASP A 64 5.11 10.64 16.01
CA ASP A 64 3.78 10.13 16.32
C ASP A 64 2.74 10.51 15.27
N LYS A 65 2.69 11.79 14.91
CA LYS A 65 1.70 12.30 13.94
C LYS A 65 1.99 11.75 12.54
N PRO A 66 3.22 11.83 12.01
CA PRO A 66 3.53 11.27 10.69
C PRO A 66 3.29 9.76 10.61
N LEU A 67 3.69 8.98 11.62
CA LEU A 67 3.49 7.54 11.61
C LEU A 67 2.01 7.17 11.74
N ALA A 68 1.24 7.87 12.60
CA ALA A 68 -0.20 7.65 12.69
C ALA A 68 -0.90 7.92 11.35
N PHE A 69 -0.56 9.03 10.68
CA PHE A 69 -1.08 9.35 9.35
C PHE A 69 -0.69 8.30 8.30
N ALA A 70 0.57 7.88 8.28
CA ALA A 70 1.05 6.85 7.35
C ALA A 70 0.36 5.50 7.59
N THR A 71 0.17 5.09 8.85
CA THR A 71 -0.58 3.88 9.22
C THR A 71 -2.04 3.96 8.79
N GLY A 72 -2.69 5.11 8.94
CA GLY A 72 -4.06 5.32 8.44
C GLY A 72 -4.13 5.21 6.92
N THR A 73 -3.17 5.84 6.22
CA THR A 73 -3.06 5.77 4.76
C THR A 73 -2.81 4.35 4.28
N ALA A 74 -1.98 3.59 4.99
CA ALA A 74 -1.69 2.19 4.70
C ALA A 74 -2.94 1.30 4.83
N LEU A 75 -3.68 1.43 5.95
CA LEU A 75 -4.92 0.69 6.13
C LEU A 75 -5.95 1.05 5.05
N ALA A 76 -6.08 2.35 4.74
CA ALA A 76 -6.94 2.78 3.63
C ALA A 76 -6.50 2.19 2.28
N GLY A 77 -5.19 2.13 2.00
CA GLY A 77 -4.63 1.49 0.81
C GLY A 77 -5.08 0.03 0.67
N THR A 78 -5.06 -0.75 1.75
CA THR A 78 -5.59 -2.13 1.71
C THR A 78 -7.09 -2.16 1.38
N ALA A 79 -7.88 -1.27 1.99
CA ALA A 79 -9.33 -1.20 1.77
C ALA A 79 -9.69 -0.76 0.35
N VAL A 80 -8.86 0.09 -0.29
CA VAL A 80 -9.07 0.52 -1.68
C VAL A 80 -9.14 -0.68 -2.62
N HIS A 81 -8.31 -1.70 -2.43
CA HIS A 81 -8.30 -2.89 -3.27
C HIS A 81 -9.64 -3.62 -3.24
N TYR A 82 -10.16 -3.89 -2.05
CA TYR A 82 -11.49 -4.51 -1.87
C TYR A 82 -12.66 -3.59 -2.28
N SER A 83 -12.41 -2.30 -2.54
CA SER A 83 -13.42 -1.35 -3.03
C SER A 83 -13.42 -1.18 -4.55
N LEU A 84 -12.38 -1.69 -5.24
CA LEU A 84 -12.18 -1.55 -6.67
C LEU A 84 -12.28 -2.87 -7.41
N TRP A 85 -11.92 -3.98 -6.76
CA TRP A 85 -11.85 -5.30 -7.37
C TRP A 85 -12.89 -6.26 -6.79
N PRO A 86 -13.35 -7.25 -7.57
CA PRO A 86 -14.23 -8.28 -7.06
C PRO A 86 -13.51 -9.14 -6.03
N TRP A 87 -14.28 -9.55 -5.03
CA TRP A 87 -13.80 -10.42 -3.96
C TRP A 87 -14.93 -11.33 -3.51
N GLU A 88 -14.53 -12.43 -2.89
CA GLU A 88 -15.44 -13.38 -2.27
C GLU A 88 -14.99 -13.69 -0.84
N LEU A 89 -15.89 -14.24 -0.03
CA LEU A 89 -15.53 -14.72 1.30
C LEU A 89 -15.01 -16.15 1.21
N ARG A 90 -13.73 -16.35 1.54
CA ARG A 90 -13.15 -17.68 1.76
C ARG A 90 -12.89 -17.86 3.24
N ARG A 91 -13.58 -18.84 3.86
CA ARG A 91 -13.48 -19.10 5.32
C ARG A 91 -13.73 -17.84 6.17
N GLY A 92 -14.65 -16.98 5.72
CA GLY A 92 -15.02 -15.74 6.41
C GLY A 92 -14.11 -14.54 6.18
N LEU A 93 -13.04 -14.68 5.39
CA LEU A 93 -12.15 -13.58 5.03
C LEU A 93 -12.41 -13.14 3.58
N PRO A 94 -12.54 -11.83 3.29
CA PRO A 94 -12.54 -11.35 1.92
C PRO A 94 -11.20 -11.68 1.23
N VAL A 95 -11.31 -12.23 0.03
CA VAL A 95 -10.20 -12.59 -0.84
C VAL A 95 -10.52 -12.06 -2.23
N LEU A 96 -9.62 -11.24 -2.79
CA LEU A 96 -9.72 -10.77 -4.16
C LEU A 96 -9.71 -11.96 -5.12
N THR A 97 -10.70 -12.02 -6.00
CA THR A 97 -10.78 -13.02 -7.08
C THR A 97 -10.16 -12.51 -8.37
N GLU A 98 -10.01 -11.20 -8.48
CA GLU A 98 -9.28 -10.49 -9.52
C GLU A 98 -8.58 -9.30 -8.87
N ALA A 99 -7.45 -8.87 -9.43
CA ALA A 99 -6.75 -7.67 -9.03
C ALA A 99 -5.90 -7.24 -10.24
N GLU A 100 -5.76 -5.93 -10.45
CA GLU A 100 -5.24 -5.38 -11.70
C GLU A 100 -4.00 -6.10 -12.23
N GLY A 101 -4.10 -6.66 -13.44
CA GLY A 101 -2.97 -7.26 -14.15
C GLY A 101 -2.31 -8.45 -13.46
N LEU A 102 -2.90 -8.96 -12.37
CA LEU A 102 -2.42 -10.14 -11.68
C LEU A 102 -3.05 -11.40 -12.27
N SER A 103 -2.21 -12.40 -12.53
CA SER A 103 -2.68 -13.72 -12.93
C SER A 103 -3.33 -14.46 -11.75
N PRO A 104 -4.18 -15.47 -12.01
CA PRO A 104 -4.78 -16.28 -10.95
C PRO A 104 -3.77 -16.89 -9.97
N GLU A 105 -2.57 -17.23 -10.43
CA GLU A 105 -1.49 -17.80 -9.62
C GLU A 105 -0.85 -16.77 -8.67
N GLN A 106 -0.96 -15.48 -8.99
CA GLN A 106 -0.42 -14.38 -8.18
C GLN A 106 -1.36 -13.96 -7.05
N LEU A 107 -2.67 -14.11 -7.24
CA LEU A 107 -3.70 -13.67 -6.30
C LEU A 107 -3.54 -14.24 -4.87
N PRO A 108 -3.18 -15.51 -4.63
CA PRO A 108 -3.02 -16.02 -3.27
C PRO A 108 -1.94 -15.28 -2.48
N ALA A 109 -0.77 -15.04 -3.09
CA ALA A 109 0.32 -14.32 -2.45
C ALA A 109 -0.04 -12.84 -2.26
N TYR A 110 -0.69 -12.22 -3.25
CA TYR A 110 -1.13 -10.85 -3.16
C TYR A 110 -2.16 -10.62 -2.05
N ASN A 111 -3.15 -11.50 -1.92
CA ASN A 111 -4.11 -11.48 -0.80
C ASN A 111 -3.41 -11.63 0.56
N ALA A 112 -2.40 -12.51 0.67
CA ALA A 112 -1.61 -12.64 1.89
C ALA A 112 -0.87 -11.34 2.26
N ILE A 113 -0.30 -10.65 1.26
CA ILE A 113 0.33 -9.33 1.44
C ILE A 113 -0.70 -8.32 1.94
N LEU A 114 -1.87 -8.21 1.30
CA LEU A 114 -2.92 -7.28 1.70
C LEU A 114 -3.40 -7.52 3.13
N TRP A 115 -3.60 -8.77 3.53
CA TRP A 115 -4.02 -9.12 4.89
C TRP A 115 -2.93 -8.86 5.92
N ALA A 116 -1.69 -9.26 5.66
CA ALA A 116 -0.57 -8.97 6.55
C ALA A 116 -0.40 -7.45 6.75
N TRP A 117 -0.53 -6.68 5.66
CA TRP A 117 -0.45 -5.23 5.67
C TRP A 117 -1.61 -4.59 6.45
N ALA A 118 -2.84 -5.06 6.26
CA ALA A 118 -4.02 -4.58 6.99
C ALA A 118 -3.92 -4.88 8.49
N VAL A 119 -3.58 -6.13 8.85
CA VAL A 119 -3.42 -6.55 10.24
C VAL A 119 -2.31 -5.77 10.93
N ALA A 120 -1.16 -5.58 10.28
CA ALA A 120 -0.08 -4.75 10.81
C ALA A 120 -0.55 -3.31 11.07
N SER A 121 -1.32 -2.73 10.15
CA SER A 121 -1.85 -1.37 10.29
C SER A 121 -2.86 -1.25 11.44
N VAL A 122 -3.74 -2.25 11.60
CA VAL A 122 -4.69 -2.32 12.73
C VAL A 122 -3.96 -2.46 14.06
N LEU A 123 -2.97 -3.36 14.15
CA LEU A 123 -2.18 -3.52 15.36
C LEU A 123 -1.37 -2.27 15.69
N ALA A 124 -0.84 -1.57 14.68
CA ALA A 124 -0.13 -0.30 14.85
C ALA A 124 -1.03 0.79 15.45
N VAL A 125 -2.27 0.92 15.00
CA VAL A 125 -3.19 1.90 15.60
C VAL A 125 -3.62 1.50 17.01
N VAL A 126 -3.93 0.22 17.24
CA VAL A 126 -4.42 -0.26 18.54
C VAL A 126 -3.33 -0.27 19.61
N ARG A 127 -2.08 -0.61 19.24
CA ARG A 127 -1.01 -0.87 20.20
C ARG A 127 0.05 0.22 20.29
N GLU A 128 0.26 0.99 19.22
CA GLU A 128 1.44 1.86 19.10
C GLU A 128 1.10 3.33 18.86
N THR A 129 -0.13 3.63 18.46
CA THR A 129 -0.56 5.02 18.20
C THR A 129 -1.04 5.68 19.48
N PRO A 130 -0.40 6.79 19.93
CA PRO A 130 -0.87 7.54 21.08
C PRO A 130 -2.27 8.10 20.86
N ARG A 131 -3.09 8.14 21.92
CA ARG A 131 -4.49 8.63 21.84
C ARG A 131 -4.60 10.04 21.25
N GLY A 132 -3.69 10.94 21.58
CA GLY A 132 -3.64 12.31 21.04
C GLY A 132 -3.34 12.40 19.54
N CYS A 133 -2.93 11.29 18.92
CA CYS A 133 -2.58 11.19 17.52
C CYS A 133 -3.61 10.43 16.67
N LEU A 134 -4.70 9.92 17.26
CA LEU A 134 -5.74 9.19 16.53
C LEU A 134 -6.41 10.02 15.43
N ARG A 135 -6.51 11.35 15.60
CA ARG A 135 -6.97 12.24 14.53
C ARG A 135 -6.09 12.20 13.28
N TRP A 136 -4.78 12.00 13.43
CA TRP A 136 -3.86 11.88 12.30
C TRP A 136 -4.01 10.55 11.59
N PHE A 137 -4.23 9.47 12.35
CA PHE A 137 -4.66 8.19 11.77
C PHE A 137 -5.98 8.32 11.00
N ALA A 138 -6.99 8.98 11.57
CA ALA A 138 -8.26 9.23 10.90
C ALA A 138 -8.09 10.06 9.61
N LEU A 139 -7.25 11.10 9.63
CA LEU A 139 -6.90 11.85 8.41
C LEU A 139 -6.20 10.96 7.38
N GLY A 140 -5.31 10.06 7.81
CA GLY A 140 -4.70 9.05 6.94
C GLY A 140 -5.73 8.10 6.33
N LEU A 141 -6.73 7.67 7.11
CA LEU A 141 -7.83 6.86 6.59
C LEU A 141 -8.67 7.61 5.55
N LEU A 142 -8.98 8.88 5.82
CA LEU A 142 -9.73 9.75 4.89
C LEU A 142 -8.97 9.99 3.59
N ASN A 143 -7.63 9.99 3.63
CA ASN A 143 -6.80 10.02 2.43
C ASN A 143 -7.08 8.82 1.49
N GLY A 144 -7.70 7.76 1.99
CA GLY A 144 -8.23 6.64 1.20
C GLY A 144 -9.16 7.05 0.06
N LEU A 145 -9.92 8.14 0.21
CA LEU A 145 -10.78 8.65 -0.86
C LEU A 145 -9.95 9.15 -2.05
N LEU A 146 -8.86 9.87 -1.75
CA LEU A 146 -7.91 10.35 -2.76
C LEU A 146 -7.13 9.18 -3.36
N LEU A 147 -6.69 8.22 -2.55
CA LEU A 147 -6.04 7.00 -3.03
C LEU A 147 -6.96 6.22 -3.98
N ARG A 148 -8.26 6.09 -3.66
CA ARG A 148 -9.21 5.39 -4.51
C ARG A 148 -9.40 6.09 -5.86
N ALA A 149 -9.55 7.41 -5.86
CA ALA A 149 -9.65 8.19 -7.09
C ALA A 149 -8.36 8.09 -7.92
N SER A 150 -7.21 8.19 -7.26
CA SER A 150 -5.89 8.03 -7.86
C SER A 150 -5.69 6.65 -8.47
N ALA A 151 -6.04 5.57 -7.75
CA ALA A 151 -5.95 4.20 -8.24
C ALA A 151 -6.82 3.97 -9.49
N ARG A 152 -8.08 4.43 -9.47
CA ARG A 152 -8.94 4.37 -10.66
C ARG A 152 -8.33 5.06 -11.87
N HIS A 153 -7.76 6.24 -11.69
CA HIS A 153 -7.10 6.96 -12.76
C HIS A 153 -5.84 6.24 -13.24
N HIS A 154 -4.99 5.79 -12.30
CA HIS A 154 -3.76 5.05 -12.56
C HIS A 154 -4.01 3.84 -13.43
N PHE A 155 -5.04 3.05 -13.12
CA PHE A 155 -5.36 1.82 -13.81
C PHE A 155 -5.86 2.03 -15.25
N VAL A 156 -6.74 3.02 -15.46
CA VAL A 156 -7.15 3.44 -16.81
C VAL A 156 -5.93 3.91 -17.61
N TRP A 157 -5.10 4.75 -17.02
CA TRP A 157 -3.88 5.26 -17.65
C TRP A 157 -2.87 4.14 -17.95
N ALA A 158 -2.66 3.21 -17.03
CA ALA A 158 -1.67 2.15 -17.13
C ALA A 158 -2.06 1.13 -18.21
N THR A 159 -3.36 0.81 -18.31
CA THR A 159 -3.91 -0.01 -19.40
C THR A 159 -3.72 0.65 -20.77
N GLU A 160 -3.98 1.95 -20.89
CA GLU A 160 -3.71 2.73 -22.12
C GLU A 160 -2.21 2.74 -22.47
N GLN A 161 -1.35 2.91 -21.47
CA GLN A 161 0.10 2.85 -21.67
C GLN A 161 0.56 1.45 -22.09
N ALA A 162 0.00 0.39 -21.52
CA ALA A 162 0.35 -0.98 -21.91
C ALA A 162 0.05 -1.25 -23.39
N ARG A 163 -1.02 -0.65 -23.93
CA ARG A 163 -1.39 -0.75 -25.35
C ARG A 163 -0.52 0.10 -26.27
N THR A 164 -0.23 1.34 -25.88
CA THR A 164 0.44 2.32 -26.75
C THR A 164 1.96 2.33 -26.62
N LYS A 165 2.46 2.00 -25.43
CA LYS A 165 3.88 2.04 -25.04
C LYS A 165 4.19 0.86 -24.09
N PRO A 166 4.16 -0.38 -24.60
CA PRO A 166 4.43 -1.55 -23.78
C PRO A 166 5.84 -1.49 -23.19
N ALA A 167 5.93 -1.86 -21.91
CA ALA A 167 7.16 -1.86 -21.14
C ALA A 167 7.10 -2.94 -20.06
N TRP A 168 8.26 -3.28 -19.48
CA TRP A 168 8.33 -4.33 -18.45
C TRP A 168 7.45 -4.04 -17.23
N TRP A 169 7.24 -2.76 -16.89
CA TRP A 169 6.49 -2.34 -15.71
C TRP A 169 4.97 -2.33 -15.91
N ASN A 170 4.48 -2.46 -17.15
CA ASN A 170 3.04 -2.54 -17.48
C ASN A 170 2.66 -3.87 -18.16
N ARG A 171 3.54 -4.88 -18.13
CA ARG A 171 3.34 -6.17 -18.81
C ARG A 171 2.13 -6.96 -18.31
N GLY A 172 1.71 -6.77 -17.05
CA GLY A 172 0.53 -7.42 -16.50
C GLY A 172 -0.78 -6.87 -17.08
N LEU A 173 -0.73 -5.71 -17.74
CA LEU A 173 -1.89 -4.98 -18.28
C LEU A 173 -1.99 -5.05 -19.81
N GLN A 174 -1.07 -5.79 -20.44
CA GLN A 174 -1.07 -5.96 -21.89
C GLN A 174 -2.20 -6.91 -22.31
N PRO A 175 -2.85 -6.68 -23.47
CA PRO A 175 -3.96 -7.50 -23.95
C PRO A 175 -3.54 -8.91 -24.38
#